data_AF-A0A6J0ILJ4-F1
#
_entry.id   AF-A0A6J0ILJ4-F1
#
_cell.length_a   1.000
_cell.length_b   1.000
_cell.length_c   1.000
_cell.angle_alpha   90.00
_cell.angle_beta   90.00
_cell.angle_gamma   90.00
#
_symmetry.space_group_name_H-M   'P 1'
#
loop_
_entity.id
_entity.type
_entity.pdbx_description
1 polymer ?
#
loop_
_entity_poly.entity_id
_entity_poly.type
_entity_poly.pdbx_seq_one_letter_code
_entity_poly.pdbx_strand_id
1 'polypeptide(L)'
;MRGLLPSAILAVIVLLHSSWAVYVQDGDLKFPLESVKKLKEFMDGNRPVSPRMVVPVASNTLCHEKSLPEEFQSVCQREDAPKIFQRLSLAAQDDLCEICANAACAGCF
;
A
#
# COMPACT_ATOMS: atom_id res chain seq x y z
N MET A 1 -42.12 15.20 2.02
CA MET A 1 -40.81 15.05 2.70
C MET A 1 -40.51 13.64 3.26
N ARG A 2 -41.47 12.69 3.33
CA ARG A 2 -41.23 11.33 3.89
C ARG A 2 -40.54 10.33 2.92
N GLY A 3 -40.50 10.59 1.61
CA GLY A 3 -39.87 9.73 0.60
C GLY A 3 -38.40 10.04 0.28
N LEU A 4 -37.89 11.19 0.72
CA LEU A 4 -36.49 11.59 0.47
C LEU A 4 -35.50 10.86 1.40
N LEU A 5 -35.91 10.57 2.64
CA LEU A 5 -35.10 9.84 3.61
C LEU A 5 -34.68 8.44 3.13
N PRO A 6 -35.60 7.55 2.68
CA PRO A 6 -35.21 6.22 2.21
C PRO A 6 -34.38 6.27 0.92
N SER A 7 -34.63 7.24 0.04
CA SER A 7 -33.86 7.42 -1.20
C SER A 7 -32.43 7.89 -0.92
N ALA A 8 -32.24 8.84 -0.01
CA ALA A 8 -30.93 9.29 0.41
C ALA A 8 -30.14 8.18 1.12
N ILE A 9 -30.80 7.39 1.97
CA ILE A 9 -30.18 6.23 2.64
C ILE A 9 -29.74 5.19 1.60
N LEU A 10 -30.59 4.87 0.63
CA LEU A 10 -30.25 3.92 -0.43
C LEU A 10 -29.07 4.42 -1.29
N ALA A 11 -29.06 5.71 -1.65
CA ALA A 11 -27.95 6.31 -2.39
C ALA A 11 -26.62 6.24 -1.61
N VAL A 12 -26.64 6.51 -0.30
CA VAL A 12 -25.46 6.41 0.57
C VAL A 12 -24.96 4.97 0.65
N ILE A 13 -25.86 3.98 0.77
CA ILE A 13 -25.50 2.56 0.80
C ILE A 13 -24.85 2.15 -0.53
N VAL A 14 -25.42 2.56 -1.67
CA VAL A 14 -24.85 2.26 -3.00
C VAL A 14 -23.44 2.87 -3.13
N LEU A 15 -23.23 4.11 -2.70
CA LEU A 15 -21.93 4.77 -2.76
C LEU A 15 -20.88 4.09 -1.86
N LEU A 16 -21.25 3.68 -0.66
CA LEU A 16 -20.37 2.94 0.27
C LEU A 16 -19.96 1.57 -0.29
N HIS A 17 -20.84 0.90 -1.04
CA HIS A 17 -20.52 -0.35 -1.71
C HIS A 17 -19.69 -0.16 -2.99
N SER A 18 -19.68 1.06 -3.54
CA SER A 18 -18.94 1.40 -4.77
C SER A 18 -17.49 1.77 -4.51
N SER A 19 -17.12 2.12 -3.26
CA SER A 19 -15.73 2.35 -2.90
C SER A 19 -15.03 1.00 -2.74
N TRP A 20 -14.47 0.48 -3.84
CA TRP A 20 -13.62 -0.70 -3.77
C TRP A 20 -12.27 -0.30 -3.18
N ALA A 21 -11.81 -1.02 -2.16
CA ALA A 21 -10.49 -0.81 -1.62
C ALA A 21 -9.43 -1.28 -2.63
N VAL A 22 -8.56 -0.38 -3.06
CA VAL A 22 -7.39 -0.73 -3.87
C VAL A 22 -6.36 -1.43 -3.00
N TYR A 23 -5.82 -2.53 -3.52
CA TYR A 23 -4.75 -3.29 -2.89
C TYR A 23 -3.58 -3.45 -3.86
N VAL A 24 -2.38 -3.56 -3.30
CA VAL A 24 -1.15 -3.89 -4.03
C VAL A 24 -0.90 -5.38 -3.87
N GLN A 25 -0.64 -6.06 -4.97
CA GLN A 25 -0.37 -7.48 -5.04
C GLN A 25 1.05 -7.75 -5.54
N ASP A 26 1.79 -8.56 -4.79
CA ASP A 26 3.11 -9.08 -5.16
C ASP A 26 3.09 -10.61 -5.02
N GLY A 27 2.80 -11.29 -6.12
CA GLY A 27 2.56 -12.72 -6.13
C GLY A 27 1.32 -13.11 -5.32
N ASP A 28 1.53 -13.91 -4.28
CA ASP A 28 0.51 -14.36 -3.33
C ASP A 28 0.21 -13.35 -2.20
N LEU A 29 1.08 -12.34 -2.04
CA LEU A 29 0.96 -11.33 -1.01
C LEU A 29 0.04 -10.19 -1.46
N LYS A 30 -0.86 -9.75 -0.58
CA LYS A 30 -1.81 -8.67 -0.83
C LYS A 30 -1.80 -7.69 0.34
N PHE A 31 -1.65 -6.41 0.03
CA PHE A 31 -1.60 -5.34 1.02
C PHE A 31 -2.55 -4.20 0.63
N PRO A 32 -3.29 -3.60 1.57
CA PRO A 32 -4.07 -2.39 1.29
C PRO A 32 -3.13 -1.26 0.86
N LEU A 33 -3.56 -0.46 -0.14
CA LEU A 33 -2.76 0.63 -0.69
C LEU A 33 -2.23 1.59 0.39
N GLU A 34 -3.06 1.92 1.38
CA GLU A 34 -2.70 2.82 2.47
C GLU A 34 -1.52 2.32 3.31
N SER A 35 -1.43 1.01 3.56
CA SER A 35 -0.28 0.45 4.28
C SER A 35 0.99 0.47 3.43
N VAL A 36 0.86 0.29 2.12
CA VAL A 36 1.99 0.36 1.18
C VAL A 36 2.50 1.79 1.02
N LYS A 37 1.62 2.80 1.06
CA LYS A 37 2.01 4.22 1.12
C LYS A 37 2.81 4.53 2.38
N LYS A 38 2.34 4.09 3.55
CA LYS A 38 3.08 4.24 4.82
C LYS A 38 4.44 3.53 4.79
N LEU A 39 4.50 2.34 4.21
CA LEU A 39 5.76 1.63 4.00
C LEU A 39 6.72 2.45 3.12
N LYS A 40 6.23 3.04 2.04
CA LYS A 40 7.02 3.91 1.16
C LYS A 40 7.55 5.13 1.91
N GLU A 41 6.72 5.84 2.66
CA GLU A 41 7.15 6.97 3.50
C GLU A 41 8.27 6.56 4.47
N PHE A 42 8.11 5.40 5.09
CA PHE A 42 9.09 4.84 6.02
C PHE A 42 10.43 4.51 5.32
N MET A 43 10.37 3.95 4.10
CA MET A 43 11.56 3.66 3.30
C MET A 43 12.22 4.92 2.71
N ASP A 44 11.45 5.94 2.35
CA ASP A 44 11.94 7.19 1.79
C ASP A 44 12.56 8.09 2.86
N GLY A 45 11.96 8.14 4.06
CA GLY A 45 12.49 8.89 5.22
C GLY A 45 13.81 8.35 5.75
N ASN A 46 14.14 7.08 5.47
CA ASN A 46 15.38 6.46 5.89
C ASN A 46 16.47 6.46 4.79
N ARG A 47 16.22 7.12 3.64
CA ARG A 47 17.25 7.24 2.58
C ARG A 47 18.35 8.22 3.02
N PRO A 48 19.64 7.81 3.00
CA PRO A 48 20.73 8.75 3.18
C PRO A 48 20.76 9.75 2.01
N VAL A 49 20.97 11.03 2.32
CA VAL A 49 20.99 12.19 1.39
C VAL A 49 22.11 12.11 0.32
N SER A 50 22.91 11.03 0.29
CA SER A 50 24.02 10.83 -0.64
C SER A 50 23.55 10.23 -1.97
N PRO A 51 23.70 10.95 -3.12
CA PRO A 51 23.35 10.43 -4.44
C PRO A 51 24.18 9.23 -4.90
N ARG A 52 25.29 8.94 -4.20
CA ARG A 52 26.25 7.87 -4.52
C ARG A 52 26.03 6.59 -3.72
N MET A 53 25.12 6.61 -2.76
CA MET A 53 24.79 5.47 -1.92
C MET A 53 23.35 5.02 -2.21
N VAL A 54 23.12 4.43 -3.38
CA VAL A 54 21.91 3.62 -3.62
C VAL A 54 22.08 2.30 -2.87
N VAL A 55 22.31 2.37 -1.56
CA VAL A 55 22.06 1.23 -0.70
C VAL A 55 20.57 1.29 -0.45
N PRO A 56 19.78 0.29 -0.90
CA PRO A 56 18.41 0.19 -0.46
C PRO A 56 18.48 0.20 1.06
N VAL A 57 17.82 1.19 1.68
CA VAL A 57 17.62 1.25 3.12
C VAL A 57 17.45 -0.18 3.61
N ALA A 58 18.40 -0.64 4.43
CA ALA A 58 18.61 -2.05 4.70
C ALA A 58 17.28 -2.67 5.07
N SER A 59 16.67 -3.41 4.16
CA SER A 59 15.29 -3.84 4.38
C SER A 59 15.19 -4.83 5.54
N ASN A 60 16.33 -5.36 5.98
CA ASN A 60 16.49 -6.11 7.22
C ASN A 60 16.22 -5.25 8.48
N THR A 61 16.52 -3.95 8.48
CA THR A 61 16.20 -3.08 9.63
C THR A 61 14.71 -2.71 9.66
N LEU A 62 14.03 -2.70 8.52
CA LEU A 62 12.59 -2.37 8.46
C LEU A 62 11.76 -3.34 9.32
N CYS A 63 12.16 -4.61 9.34
CA CYS A 63 11.51 -5.65 10.14
C CYS A 63 11.75 -5.54 11.65
N HIS A 64 12.73 -4.73 12.07
CA HIS A 64 12.97 -4.43 13.48
C HIS A 64 12.32 -3.12 13.92
N GLU A 65 11.72 -2.37 13.00
CA GLU A 65 11.10 -1.11 13.34
C GLU A 65 9.71 -1.30 13.95
N LYS A 66 9.49 -0.70 15.12
CA LYS A 66 8.21 -0.78 15.84
C LYS A 66 7.05 -0.10 15.10
N SER A 67 7.34 0.79 14.15
CA SER A 67 6.34 1.49 13.34
C SER A 67 5.95 0.76 12.06
N LEU A 68 6.55 -0.39 11.76
CA LEU A 68 6.17 -1.19 10.59
C LEU A 68 4.72 -1.72 10.78
N PRO A 69 3.81 -1.49 9.81
CA PRO A 69 2.45 -2.03 9.89
C PRO A 69 2.43 -3.56 10.04
N GLU A 70 1.54 -4.08 10.89
CA GLU A 70 1.46 -5.50 11.25
C GLU A 70 1.28 -6.42 10.04
N GLU A 71 0.62 -5.93 9.00
CA GLU A 71 0.38 -6.61 7.73
C GLU A 71 1.69 -7.11 7.09
N PHE A 72 2.80 -6.38 7.27
CA PHE A 72 4.10 -6.71 6.70
C PHE A 72 4.93 -7.69 7.54
N GLN A 73 4.48 -8.10 8.73
CA GLN A 73 5.23 -9.06 9.55
C GLN A 73 5.42 -10.41 8.84
N SER A 74 4.45 -10.80 8.01
CA SER A 74 4.55 -12.01 7.18
C SER A 74 5.69 -11.92 6.16
N VAL A 75 5.98 -10.72 5.64
CA VAL A 75 7.10 -10.46 4.71
C VAL A 75 8.42 -10.64 5.43
N CYS A 76 8.53 -10.18 6.69
CA CYS A 76 9.75 -10.25 7.49
C CYS A 76 10.25 -11.67 7.79
N GLN A 77 9.40 -12.68 7.64
CA GLN A 77 9.78 -14.09 7.80
C GLN A 77 10.40 -14.69 6.52
N ARG A 78 10.36 -13.95 5.40
CA ARG A 78 10.88 -14.42 4.11
C ARG A 78 12.31 -13.95 3.87
N GLU A 79 13.14 -14.78 3.25
CA GLU A 79 14.51 -14.41 2.88
C GLU A 79 14.55 -13.30 1.80
N ASP A 80 13.52 -13.23 0.96
CA ASP A 80 13.38 -12.22 -0.10
C ASP A 80 12.66 -10.95 0.35
N ALA A 81 12.44 -10.77 1.66
CA ALA A 81 11.78 -9.60 2.25
C ALA A 81 12.32 -8.26 1.70
N PRO A 82 13.64 -8.06 1.54
CA PRO A 82 14.16 -6.81 0.98
C PRO A 82 13.66 -6.48 -0.41
N LYS A 83 13.57 -7.50 -1.26
CA LYS A 83 13.11 -7.34 -2.64
C LYS A 83 11.60 -7.09 -2.67
N ILE A 84 10.84 -7.75 -1.79
CA ILE A 84 9.39 -7.55 -1.66
C ILE A 84 9.11 -6.10 -1.24
N PHE A 85 9.75 -5.61 -0.18
CA PHE A 85 9.57 -4.23 0.27
C PHE A 85 9.91 -3.20 -0.80
N GLN A 86 10.99 -3.43 -1.55
CA GLN A 86 11.33 -2.58 -2.68
C GLN A 86 10.25 -2.59 -3.78
N ARG A 87 9.74 -3.77 -4.16
CA ARG A 87 8.66 -3.87 -5.17
C ARG A 87 7.37 -3.19 -4.70
N LEU A 88 6.99 -3.40 -3.45
CA LEU A 88 5.81 -2.76 -2.85
C LEU A 88 5.97 -1.22 -2.82
N SER A 89 7.13 -0.71 -2.42
CA SER A 89 7.41 0.73 -2.41
C SER A 89 7.38 1.35 -3.81
N LEU A 90 7.93 0.66 -4.82
CA LEU A 90 7.84 1.08 -6.21
C LEU A 90 6.41 1.03 -6.73
N ALA A 91 5.61 0.08 -6.26
CA ALA A 91 4.24 -0.06 -6.73
C ALA A 91 3.34 1.11 -6.33
N ALA A 92 3.57 1.68 -5.14
CA ALA A 92 2.90 2.87 -4.63
C ALA A 92 3.62 4.20 -4.99
N GLN A 93 4.50 4.21 -5.99
CA GLN A 93 5.13 5.43 -6.49
C GLN A 93 4.12 6.29 -7.25
N ASP A 94 4.22 7.62 -7.10
CA ASP A 94 3.48 8.64 -7.86
C ASP A 94 1.98 8.38 -7.99
N ASP A 95 1.36 7.87 -6.92
CA ASP A 95 -0.07 7.55 -6.84
C ASP A 95 -0.58 6.63 -7.98
N LEU A 96 0.31 5.84 -8.59
CA LEU A 96 -0.02 4.95 -9.71
C LEU A 96 -1.11 3.94 -9.35
N CYS A 97 -1.19 3.51 -8.10
CA CYS A 97 -2.27 2.65 -7.63
C CYS A 97 -3.58 3.39 -7.35
N GLU A 98 -3.60 4.71 -7.10
CA GLU A 98 -4.85 5.46 -6.97
C GLU A 98 -5.59 5.58 -8.30
N ILE A 99 -4.82 5.77 -9.38
CA ILE A 99 -5.33 5.85 -10.74
C ILE A 99 -5.30 4.52 -11.49
N CYS A 100 -5.00 3.41 -10.79
CA CYS A 100 -5.00 2.07 -11.37
C CYS A 100 -4.08 1.90 -12.60
N ALA A 101 -2.98 2.66 -12.64
CA ALA A 101 -2.04 2.72 -13.75
C ALA A 101 -0.85 1.75 -13.61
N ASN A 102 -0.81 0.95 -12.53
CA ASN A 102 0.22 -0.04 -12.30
C ASN A 102 -0.40 -1.44 -12.12
N ALA A 103 0.18 -2.43 -12.80
CA ALA A 103 -0.32 -3.82 -12.83
C ALA A 103 -0.24 -4.54 -11.47
N ALA A 104 0.56 -4.04 -10.54
CA ALA A 104 0.57 -4.53 -9.16
C ALA A 104 -0.70 -4.13 -8.39
N CYS A 105 -1.46 -3.14 -8.86
CA CYS A 105 -2.63 -2.63 -8.17
C CYS A 105 -3.89 -3.38 -8.64
N ALA A 106 -4.72 -3.81 -7.69
CA ALA A 106 -5.94 -4.56 -7.96
C ALA A 106 -7.08 -4.06 -7.07
N GLY A 107 -8.33 -4.46 -7.39
CA GLY A 107 -9.53 -3.83 -6.85
C GLY A 107 -9.97 -2.59 -7.64
N CYS A 108 -9.32 -2.34 -8.78
CA CYS A 108 -9.70 -1.32 -9.75
C CYS A 108 -10.75 -1.85 -10.73
N PHE A 109 -11.71 -1.01 -11.13
CA PHE A 109 -12.78 -1.34 -12.10
C PHE A 109 -12.53 -0.66 -13.44
#